data_AF-A0A0F9T8V0-F1
#
_entry.id   AF-A0A0F9T8V0-F1
#
_cell.length_a   1.000
_cell.length_b   1.000
_cell.length_c   1.000
_cell.angle_alpha   90.00
_cell.angle_beta   90.00
_cell.angle_gamma   90.00
#
_symmetry.space_group_name_H-M   'P 1'
#
loop_
_entity.id
_entity.type
_entity.pdbx_description
1 polymer ?
#
loop_
_entity_poly.entity_id
_entity_poly.type
_entity_poly.pdbx_seq_one_letter_code
_entity_poly.pdbx_strand_id
1 'polypeptide(L)'
;MSTYPVKLILDDGPTFEKPLSEILSELSLGGAIKILSAIDYITDAQRRWYKGVCLPALVKADENGETAEWWDTECKRLCGGLAYLKRDVIFVEIGFAGGKQTVGVGRLTTKGVGIRKMTAFIEEILSQAMQRGWPVSPPDPELRK
;
A
#
# COMPACT_ATOMS: atom_id res chain seq x y z
N MET A 1 -7.57 0.90 9.81
CA MET A 1 -7.43 -0.40 10.49
C MET A 1 -6.51 -0.19 11.68
N SER A 2 -7.06 -0.26 12.89
CA SER A 2 -6.30 -0.11 14.14
C SER A 2 -5.25 -1.22 14.23
N THR A 3 -4.05 -0.89 14.74
CA THR A 3 -2.96 -1.85 14.93
C THR A 3 -2.49 -1.73 16.39
N TYR A 4 -2.44 -2.84 17.11
CA TYR A 4 -2.09 -2.86 18.53
C TYR A 4 -0.73 -3.56 18.69
N PRO A 5 0.29 -2.86 19.19
CA PRO A 5 1.60 -3.46 19.39
C PRO A 5 1.57 -4.46 20.55
N VAL A 6 2.26 -5.59 20.38
CA VAL A 6 2.53 -6.54 21.46
C VAL A 6 3.60 -5.94 22.35
N LYS A 7 3.31 -5.80 23.65
CA LYS A 7 4.23 -5.24 24.65
C LYS A 7 5.25 -6.26 25.13
N LEU A 8 4.77 -7.43 25.55
CA LEU A 8 5.57 -8.56 26.04
C LEU A 8 4.89 -9.88 25.67
N ILE A 9 5.68 -10.93 25.49
CA ILE A 9 5.18 -12.31 25.40
C ILE A 9 5.55 -13.00 26.71
N LEU A 10 4.53 -13.42 27.45
CA LEU A 10 4.66 -14.20 28.67
C LEU A 10 4.17 -15.63 28.42
N ASP A 11 4.33 -16.52 29.40
CA ASP A 11 3.92 -17.94 29.28
C ASP A 11 2.41 -18.12 29.02
N ASP A 12 1.60 -17.15 29.46
CA ASP A 12 0.15 -17.06 29.27
C ASP A 12 -0.27 -16.35 27.97
N GLY A 13 0.69 -15.77 27.22
CA GLY A 13 0.49 -15.23 25.88
C GLY A 13 0.99 -13.79 25.67
N PRO A 14 0.63 -13.18 24.53
CA PRO A 14 1.00 -11.80 24.22
C PRO A 14 0.18 -10.80 25.04
N THR A 15 0.86 -9.81 25.59
CA THR A 15 0.25 -8.68 26.33
C THR A 15 0.21 -7.43 25.44
N PHE A 16 -0.80 -6.60 25.64
CA PHE A 16 -1.04 -5.35 24.89
C PHE A 16 -1.22 -4.18 25.86
N GLU A 17 -1.18 -2.94 25.38
CA GLU A 17 -1.47 -1.76 26.21
C GLU A 17 -2.91 -1.73 26.74
N LYS A 18 -3.84 -2.29 25.97
CA LYS A 18 -5.24 -2.45 26.32
C LYS A 18 -5.58 -3.94 26.54
N PRO A 19 -6.57 -4.28 27.36
CA PRO A 19 -7.06 -5.65 27.46
C PRO A 19 -7.46 -6.21 26.09
N LEU A 20 -7.17 -7.48 25.83
CA LEU A 20 -7.53 -8.13 24.57
C LEU A 20 -9.04 -8.04 24.28
N SER A 21 -9.88 -8.13 25.32
CA SER A 21 -11.34 -7.95 25.19
C SER A 21 -11.74 -6.59 24.63
N GLU A 22 -11.03 -5.51 25.00
CA GLU A 22 -11.27 -4.17 24.46
C GLU A 22 -10.85 -4.10 22.99
N ILE A 23 -9.67 -4.65 22.65
CA ILE A 23 -9.19 -4.73 21.26
C ILE A 23 -10.18 -5.49 20.38
N LEU A 24 -10.70 -6.62 20.87
CA LEU A 24 -11.67 -7.44 20.14
C LEU A 24 -13.03 -6.74 19.99
N SER A 25 -13.40 -5.87 20.93
CA SER A 25 -14.65 -5.10 20.85
C SER A 25 -14.63 -4.02 19.77
N GLU A 26 -13.44 -3.57 19.36
CA GLU A 26 -13.26 -2.63 18.25
C GLU A 26 -13.36 -3.31 16.87
N LEU A 27 -13.42 -4.65 16.82
CA LEU A 27 -13.52 -5.40 15.57
C LEU A 27 -14.96 -5.39 15.04
N SER A 28 -15.10 -5.13 13.75
CA SER A 28 -16.39 -5.28 13.07
C SER A 28 -16.83 -6.75 13.06
N LEU A 29 -18.13 -6.99 13.21
CA LEU A 29 -18.70 -8.33 13.16
C LEU A 29 -18.36 -9.00 11.82
N GLY A 30 -17.75 -10.18 11.85
CA GLY A 30 -17.23 -10.88 10.65
C GLY A 30 -15.85 -10.40 10.17
N GLY A 31 -15.18 -9.51 10.90
CA GLY A 31 -13.80 -9.10 10.64
C GLY A 31 -12.79 -10.21 10.95
N ALA A 32 -11.64 -10.17 10.27
CA ALA A 32 -10.53 -11.08 10.51
C ALA A 32 -9.39 -10.36 11.25
N ILE A 33 -8.79 -11.04 12.24
CA ILE A 33 -7.57 -10.59 12.90
C ILE A 33 -6.38 -11.07 12.08
N LYS A 34 -5.50 -10.15 11.73
CA LYS A 34 -4.25 -10.47 11.03
C LYS A 34 -3.08 -10.24 11.97
N ILE A 35 -2.36 -11.32 12.29
CA ILE A 35 -1.09 -11.24 13.01
C ILE A 35 0.00 -10.87 12.00
N LEU A 36 0.83 -9.90 12.34
CA LEU A 36 1.92 -9.41 11.50
C LEU A 36 3.24 -9.67 12.20
N SER A 37 4.23 -10.19 11.47
CA SER A 37 5.62 -10.06 11.91
C SER A 37 6.05 -8.59 11.84
N ALA A 38 7.17 -8.23 12.48
CA ALA A 38 7.73 -6.88 12.39
C ALA A 38 7.97 -6.44 10.92
N ILE A 39 8.43 -7.37 10.08
CA ILE A 39 8.66 -7.12 8.65
C ILE A 39 7.32 -6.92 7.91
N ASP A 40 6.32 -7.76 8.19
CA ASP A 40 5.00 -7.64 7.56
C ASP A 40 4.32 -6.32 7.95
N TYR A 41 4.50 -5.89 9.19
CA TYR A 41 4.01 -4.60 9.68
C TYR A 41 4.62 -3.43 8.90
N ILE A 42 5.94 -3.38 8.78
CA ILE A 42 6.62 -2.30 8.03
C ILE A 42 6.16 -2.28 6.57
N THR A 43 6.14 -3.44 5.91
CA THR A 43 5.68 -3.49 4.51
C THR A 43 4.20 -3.10 4.36
N ASP A 44 3.36 -3.38 5.35
CA ASP A 44 1.97 -2.94 5.34
C ASP A 44 1.84 -1.43 5.52
N ALA A 45 2.60 -0.86 6.45
CA ALA A 45 2.66 0.58 6.67
C ALA A 45 3.19 1.33 5.42
N GLN A 46 4.22 0.80 4.75
CA GLN A 46 4.71 1.32 3.47
C GLN A 46 3.61 1.30 2.39
N ARG A 47 2.83 0.22 2.29
CA ARG A 47 1.69 0.13 1.35
C ARG A 47 0.57 1.11 1.71
N ARG A 48 0.30 1.30 3.00
CA ARG A 48 -0.71 2.25 3.49
C ARG A 48 -0.29 3.68 3.22
N TRP A 49 0.98 4.03 3.42
CA TRP A 49 1.49 5.33 3.03
C TRP A 49 1.31 5.56 1.52
N TYR A 50 1.69 4.59 0.68
CA TYR A 50 1.54 4.73 -0.77
C TYR A 50 0.09 4.98 -1.17
N LYS A 51 -0.85 4.16 -0.69
CA LYS A 51 -2.27 4.25 -1.07
C LYS A 51 -3.04 5.35 -0.36
N GLY A 52 -2.67 5.69 0.87
CA GLY A 52 -3.42 6.57 1.77
C GLY A 52 -2.83 7.98 1.90
N VAL A 53 -1.58 8.19 1.48
CA VAL A 53 -0.90 9.48 1.55
C VAL A 53 -0.40 9.89 0.17
N CYS A 54 0.43 9.08 -0.48
CA CYS A 54 1.04 9.45 -1.76
C CYS A 54 -0.01 9.61 -2.88
N LEU A 55 -0.80 8.58 -3.19
CA LEU A 55 -1.79 8.67 -4.27
C LEU A 55 -2.85 9.75 -4.02
N PRO A 56 -3.45 9.88 -2.82
CA PRO A 56 -4.42 10.95 -2.57
C PRO A 56 -3.83 12.35 -2.69
N ALA A 57 -2.57 12.55 -2.30
CA ALA A 57 -1.90 13.83 -2.46
C ALA A 57 -1.70 14.20 -3.94
N LEU A 58 -1.33 13.23 -4.78
CA LEU A 58 -1.21 13.41 -6.23
C LEU A 58 -2.56 13.72 -6.88
N VAL A 59 -3.59 12.94 -6.58
CA VAL A 59 -4.95 13.16 -7.11
C VAL A 59 -5.48 14.53 -6.72
N LYS A 60 -5.29 14.96 -5.46
CA LYS A 60 -5.74 16.27 -4.99
C LYS A 60 -5.04 17.44 -5.70
N ALA A 61 -3.79 17.23 -6.11
CA ALA A 61 -2.97 18.23 -6.76
C ALA A 61 -3.06 18.20 -8.29
N ASP A 62 -3.80 17.25 -8.85
CA ASP A 62 -3.91 17.08 -10.28
C ASP A 62 -4.93 18.06 -10.88
N GLU A 63 -4.45 18.93 -11.77
CA GLU A 63 -5.26 19.94 -12.43
C GLU A 63 -6.17 19.35 -13.52
N ASN A 64 -5.86 18.14 -14.01
CA ASN A 64 -6.61 17.47 -15.07
C ASN A 64 -7.77 16.61 -14.52
N GLY A 65 -7.86 16.44 -13.20
CA GLY A 65 -8.90 15.64 -12.55
C GLY A 65 -8.71 14.14 -12.68
N GLU A 66 -7.46 13.68 -12.85
CA GLU A 66 -7.12 12.26 -13.01
C GLU A 66 -7.41 11.43 -11.75
N THR A 67 -7.75 10.15 -11.96
CA THR A 67 -8.18 9.27 -10.86
C THR A 67 -7.01 8.66 -10.09
N ALA A 68 -7.32 8.06 -8.93
CA ALA A 68 -6.34 7.31 -8.15
C ALA A 68 -5.77 6.11 -8.92
N GLU A 69 -6.56 5.44 -9.77
CA GLU A 69 -6.09 4.35 -10.61
C GLU A 69 -5.13 4.83 -11.70
N TRP A 70 -5.41 6.00 -12.28
CA TRP A 70 -4.52 6.62 -13.25
C TRP A 70 -3.18 6.97 -12.59
N TRP A 71 -3.21 7.66 -11.45
CA TRP A 71 -2.01 7.99 -10.69
C TRP A 71 -1.26 6.78 -10.15
N ASP A 72 -1.95 5.70 -9.77
CA ASP A 72 -1.32 4.43 -9.41
C ASP A 72 -0.51 3.86 -10.58
N THR A 73 -1.04 3.93 -11.80
CA THR A 73 -0.35 3.49 -13.01
C THR A 73 0.81 4.41 -13.37
N GLU A 74 0.56 5.71 -13.37
CA GLU A 74 1.54 6.72 -13.77
C GLU A 74 2.71 6.80 -12.79
N CYS A 75 2.42 6.78 -11.48
CA CYS A 75 3.45 6.81 -10.45
C CYS A 75 4.34 5.55 -10.52
N LYS A 76 3.77 4.37 -10.80
CA LYS A 76 4.56 3.15 -11.04
C LYS A 76 5.41 3.22 -12.31
N ARG A 77 4.92 3.90 -13.35
CA ARG A 77 5.68 4.10 -14.60
C ARG A 77 6.85 5.05 -14.39
N LEU A 78 6.60 6.20 -13.75
CA LEU A 78 7.59 7.26 -13.55
C LEU A 78 8.62 6.91 -12.47
N CYS A 79 8.22 6.18 -11.44
CA CYS A 79 9.08 5.88 -10.28
C CYS A 79 9.72 4.48 -10.36
N GLY A 80 10.09 4.03 -11.57
CA GLY A 80 10.84 2.78 -11.74
C GLY A 80 10.11 1.51 -11.27
N GLY A 81 8.77 1.51 -11.25
CA GLY A 81 7.98 0.42 -10.67
C GLY A 81 8.27 -0.95 -11.28
N LEU A 82 8.72 -1.03 -12.54
CA LEU A 82 9.14 -2.30 -13.16
C LEU A 82 10.33 -2.96 -12.44
N ALA A 83 11.23 -2.18 -11.83
CA ALA A 83 12.39 -2.70 -11.12
C ALA A 83 12.02 -3.21 -9.72
N TYR A 84 11.06 -2.54 -9.07
CA TYR A 84 10.78 -2.72 -7.65
C TYR A 84 9.50 -3.52 -7.36
N LEU A 85 8.50 -3.46 -8.23
CA LEU A 85 7.19 -4.06 -7.99
C LEU A 85 7.04 -5.43 -8.65
N LYS A 86 6.02 -6.17 -8.21
CA LYS A 86 5.67 -7.47 -8.80
C LYS A 86 4.71 -7.30 -9.95
N ARG A 87 4.85 -8.12 -10.98
CA ARG A 87 3.83 -8.25 -12.03
C ARG A 87 2.67 -9.08 -11.50
N ASP A 88 1.47 -8.63 -11.78
CA ASP A 88 0.20 -9.27 -11.45
C ASP A 88 -0.68 -9.22 -12.70
N VAL A 89 -1.59 -10.17 -12.86
CA VAL A 89 -2.51 -10.19 -14.00
C VAL A 89 -3.91 -9.96 -13.46
N ILE A 90 -4.58 -8.94 -13.97
CA ILE A 90 -6.00 -8.72 -13.71
C ILE A 90 -6.81 -9.10 -14.93
N PHE A 91 -7.98 -9.68 -14.68
CA PHE A 91 -8.93 -10.02 -15.73
C PHE A 91 -9.98 -8.92 -15.80
N VAL A 92 -10.11 -8.31 -16.98
CA VAL A 92 -11.05 -7.22 -17.22
C VAL A 92 -12.02 -7.65 -18.32
N GLU A 93 -13.30 -7.44 -18.10
CA GLU A 93 -14.31 -7.61 -19.16
C GLU A 93 -14.28 -6.37 -20.07
N ILE A 94 -13.94 -6.57 -21.34
CA ILE A 94 -13.99 -5.53 -22.35
C ILE A 94 -15.14 -5.86 -23.30
N GLY A 95 -16.04 -4.88 -23.50
CA GLY A 95 -17.12 -4.99 -24.47
C GLY A 95 -16.60 -4.71 -25.88
N PHE A 96 -16.78 -5.67 -26.78
CA PHE A 96 -16.56 -5.49 -28.21
C PHE A 96 -17.90 -5.55 -28.95
N ALA A 97 -17.96 -5.01 -30.16
CA ALA A 97 -19.13 -5.12 -31.04
C ALA A 97 -19.36 -6.59 -31.42
N GLY A 98 -20.09 -7.33 -30.57
CA GLY A 98 -20.31 -8.77 -30.71
C GLY A 98 -20.33 -9.56 -29.39
N GLY A 99 -19.97 -8.96 -28.24
CA GLY A 99 -20.04 -9.61 -26.93
C GLY A 99 -19.05 -9.06 -25.91
N LYS A 100 -19.02 -9.69 -24.73
CA LYS A 100 -18.02 -9.41 -23.69
C LYS A 100 -16.88 -10.43 -23.78
N GLN A 101 -15.64 -9.97 -23.77
CA GLN A 101 -14.47 -10.83 -23.68
C GLN A 101 -13.67 -10.50 -22.42
N THR A 102 -13.30 -11.53 -21.67
CA THR A 102 -12.38 -11.40 -20.53
C THR A 102 -10.95 -11.39 -21.05
N VAL A 103 -10.24 -10.28 -20.82
CA VAL A 103 -8.83 -10.11 -21.24
C VAL A 103 -7.94 -9.99 -20.01
N GLY A 104 -6.80 -10.69 -20.02
CA GLY A 104 -5.77 -10.56 -18.99
C GLY A 104 -4.88 -9.34 -19.26
N VAL A 105 -4.87 -8.38 -18.34
CA VAL A 105 -4.02 -7.18 -18.40
C VAL A 105 -2.95 -7.28 -17.32
N GLY A 106 -1.69 -7.18 -17.72
CA GLY A 106 -0.56 -7.13 -16.80
C GLY A 106 -0.51 -5.79 -16.06
N ARG A 107 -0.46 -5.81 -14.73
CA ARG A 107 -0.28 -4.65 -13.88
C ARG A 107 0.88 -4.84 -12.91
N LEU A 108 1.40 -3.74 -12.38
CA LEU A 108 2.35 -3.79 -11.28
C LEU A 108 1.61 -3.70 -9.93
N THR A 109 2.00 -4.54 -8.98
CA THR A 109 1.40 -4.61 -7.65
C THR A 109 2.41 -4.40 -6.55
N THR A 110 1.99 -3.69 -5.50
CA THR A 110 2.73 -3.57 -4.23
C THR A 110 2.46 -4.76 -3.30
N LYS A 111 1.46 -5.60 -3.61
CA LYS A 111 1.11 -6.78 -2.80
C LYS A 111 2.24 -7.81 -2.87
N GLY A 112 2.69 -8.24 -1.70
CA GLY A 112 3.76 -9.24 -1.57
C GLY A 112 5.14 -8.74 -2.02
N VAL A 113 5.32 -7.42 -2.19
CA VAL A 113 6.64 -6.81 -2.37
C VAL A 113 7.30 -6.70 -1.00
N GLY A 114 8.55 -7.17 -0.89
CA GLY A 114 9.30 -7.14 0.36
C GLY A 114 9.83 -5.74 0.70
N ILE A 115 10.20 -5.55 1.97
CA ILE A 115 10.61 -4.26 2.54
C ILE A 115 11.64 -3.52 1.68
N ARG A 116 12.76 -4.16 1.31
CA ARG A 116 13.84 -3.51 0.53
C ARG A 116 13.36 -2.91 -0.79
N LYS A 117 12.50 -3.65 -1.51
CA LYS A 117 11.95 -3.19 -2.79
C LYS A 117 10.89 -2.12 -2.60
N MET A 118 10.07 -2.22 -1.56
CA MET A 118 9.13 -1.15 -1.20
C MET A 118 9.85 0.13 -0.79
N THR A 119 10.91 0.04 0.03
CA THR A 119 11.76 1.17 0.42
C THR A 119 12.37 1.83 -0.82
N ALA A 120 12.98 1.06 -1.72
CA ALA A 120 13.54 1.61 -2.97
C ALA A 120 12.49 2.30 -3.84
N PHE A 121 11.27 1.74 -3.94
CA PHE A 121 10.18 2.37 -4.66
C PHE A 121 9.72 3.68 -4.01
N ILE A 122 9.64 3.74 -2.68
CA ILE A 122 9.33 4.97 -1.93
C ILE A 122 10.38 6.04 -2.19
N GLU A 123 11.66 5.71 -2.11
CA GLU A 123 12.74 6.68 -2.37
C GLU A 123 12.68 7.23 -3.80
N GLU A 124 12.33 6.40 -4.79
CA GLU A 124 12.15 6.85 -6.17
C GLU A 124 10.93 7.79 -6.29
N ILE A 125 9.83 7.50 -5.60
CA ILE A 125 8.68 8.41 -5.54
C ILE A 125 9.08 9.76 -4.95
N LEU A 126 9.83 9.77 -3.84
CA LEU A 126 10.27 11.02 -3.22
C LEU A 126 11.25 11.79 -4.12
N SER A 127 12.14 11.09 -4.81
CA SER A 127 13.03 11.66 -5.84
C SER A 127 12.23 12.33 -6.95
N GLN A 128 11.26 11.62 -7.55
CA GLN A 128 10.38 12.17 -8.58
C GLN A 128 9.52 13.33 -8.05
N ALA A 129 9.05 13.25 -6.81
CA ALA A 129 8.28 14.31 -6.18
C ALA A 129 9.08 15.60 -6.06
N MET A 130 10.37 15.52 -5.66
CA MET A 130 11.24 16.70 -5.63
C MET A 130 11.49 17.27 -7.02
N GLN A 131 11.73 16.41 -8.02
CA GLN A 131 12.02 16.85 -9.38
C GLN A 131 10.80 17.49 -10.07
N ARG A 132 9.61 16.98 -9.79
CA ARG A 132 8.35 17.37 -10.45
C ARG A 132 7.50 18.34 -9.63
N GLY A 133 7.91 18.63 -8.39
CA GLY A 133 7.13 19.45 -7.46
C GLY A 133 5.86 18.79 -6.95
N TRP A 134 5.82 17.45 -6.85
CA TRP A 134 4.64 16.77 -6.31
C TRP A 134 4.51 16.99 -4.80
N PRO A 135 3.30 17.27 -4.29
CA PRO A 135 3.08 17.56 -2.87
C PRO A 135 2.99 16.27 -2.04
N VAL A 136 3.94 15.36 -2.19
CA VAL A 136 3.99 14.08 -1.48
C VAL A 136 4.88 14.22 -0.25
N SER A 137 4.28 14.05 0.94
CA SER A 137 5.03 14.04 2.20
C SER A 137 5.78 12.70 2.39
N PRO A 138 7.01 12.72 2.92
CA PRO A 138 7.75 11.50 3.21
C PRO A 138 7.03 10.65 4.27
N PRO A 139 7.14 9.31 4.22
CA PRO A 139 6.68 8.46 5.30
C PRO A 139 7.58 8.63 6.53
N ASP A 140 7.11 8.10 7.66
CA ASP A 140 7.91 8.07 8.89
C ASP A 140 9.29 7.46 8.64
N PRO A 141 10.37 7.99 9.28
CA PRO A 141 11.74 7.54 9.03
C PRO A 141 11.96 6.03 9.23
N GLU A 142 11.17 5.40 10.11
CA GLU A 142 11.24 3.96 10.38
C GLU A 142 10.78 3.11 9.18
N LEU A 143 9.93 3.66 8.32
CA LEU A 143 9.42 3.00 7.12
C LEU A 143 10.38 3.11 5.93
N ARG A 144 11.50 3.83 6.08
CA ARG A 144 12.50 4.08 5.04
C ARG A 144 13.81 3.30 5.24
N LYS A 145 13.85 2.40 6.22
CA LYS A 145 15.02 1.56 6.55
C LYS A 145 14.94 0.17 5.91
#